data_AF-A0A847M9L8-F1
#
_entry.id   AF-A0A847M9L8-F1
#
_cell.length_a   1.000
_cell.length_b   1.000
_cell.length_c   1.000
_cell.angle_alpha   90.00
_cell.angle_beta   90.00
_cell.angle_gamma   90.00
#
_symmetry.space_group_name_H-M   'P 1'
#
loop_
_entity.id
_entity.type
_entity.pdbx_description
1 polymer ?
#
loop_
_entity_poly.entity_id
_entity_poly.type
_entity_poly.pdbx_seq_one_letter_code
_entity_poly.pdbx_strand_id
1 'polypeptide(L)' 'MDKQIDRHMDRLRVGVVGLGHNGCSFASGYQQSDQAELVALCDLSPERIQMAIEHASADEHV' A
#
# COMPACT_ATOMS: atom_id res chain seq x y z
N MET A 1 -28.92 -21.18 9.80
CA MET A 1 -27.91 -21.21 8.72
C MET A 1 -26.98 -20.05 8.97
N ASP A 2 -26.00 -20.25 9.85
CA ASP A 2 -24.94 -19.28 10.09
C ASP A 2 -24.05 -19.27 8.86
N LYS A 3 -24.02 -18.16 8.14
CA LYS A 3 -22.97 -17.92 7.15
C LYS A 3 -21.69 -17.76 7.95
N GLN A 4 -20.90 -18.82 8.01
CA GLN A 4 -19.49 -18.75 8.38
C GLN A 4 -18.83 -17.81 7.36
N ILE A 5 -18.73 -16.53 7.72
CA ILE A 5 -17.97 -15.55 6.95
C ILE A 5 -16.53 -16.04 7.02
N ASP A 6 -16.02 -16.54 5.89
CA ASP A 6 -14.61 -16.86 5.74
C ASP A 6 -13.81 -15.64 6.21
N ARG A 7 -13.02 -15.84 7.28
CA ARG A 7 -12.21 -14.77 7.88
C ARG A 7 -10.92 -14.52 7.11
N HIS A 8 -10.74 -15.15 5.95
CA HIS A 8 -9.92 -14.58 4.89
C HIS A 8 -10.67 -13.35 4.34
N MET A 9 -10.66 -12.25 5.08
CA MET A 9 -11.04 -10.96 4.51
C MET A 9 -10.11 -10.73 3.31
N ASP A 10 -10.66 -10.68 2.11
CA ASP A 10 -9.93 -10.17 0.95
C ASP A 10 -9.28 -8.84 1.37
N ARG A 11 -7.96 -8.75 1.26
CA ARG A 11 -7.20 -7.56 1.65
C ARG A 11 -7.81 -6.34 0.96
N LEU A 12 -7.99 -5.26 1.70
CA LEU A 12 -8.46 -4.00 1.11
C LEU A 12 -7.43 -3.51 0.09
N ARG A 13 -7.83 -3.42 -1.17
CA ARG A 13 -6.95 -2.92 -2.24
C ARG A 13 -6.95 -1.40 -2.21
N VAL A 14 -5.79 -0.80 -1.97
CA VAL A 14 -5.64 0.65 -1.76
C VAL A 14 -4.74 1.26 -2.82
N GLY A 15 -5.13 2.43 -3.32
CA GLY A 15 -4.27 3.31 -4.11
C GLY A 15 -4.00 4.62 -3.36
N VAL A 16 -2.80 5.18 -3.48
CA VAL A 16 -2.44 6.47 -2.89
C VAL A 16 -2.19 7.50 -3.99
N VAL A 17 -2.85 8.66 -3.86
CA VAL A 17 -2.68 9.81 -4.75
C VAL A 17 -2.04 10.96 -3.98
N GLY A 18 -0.91 11.46 -4.48
CA GLY A 18 -0.05 12.42 -3.81
C GLY A 18 0.96 11.72 -2.90
N LEU A 19 2.23 11.86 -3.20
CA LEU A 19 3.39 11.26 -2.53
C LEU A 19 4.24 12.35 -1.85
N GLY A 20 3.56 13.26 -1.16
CA GLY A 20 4.17 14.09 -0.13
C GLY A 20 4.39 13.31 1.15
N HIS A 21 4.75 13.99 2.24
CA HIS A 21 5.05 13.33 3.53
C HIS A 21 3.95 12.35 3.98
N ASN A 22 2.69 12.78 4.01
CA ASN A 22 1.59 11.92 4.42
C ASN A 22 1.33 10.78 3.43
N GLY A 23 1.44 11.07 2.13
CA GLY A 23 1.25 10.07 1.09
C GLY A 23 2.22 8.90 1.23
N CYS A 24 3.49 9.21 1.43
CA CYS A 24 4.51 8.20 1.69
C CYS A 24 4.25 7.42 2.99
N SER A 25 3.87 8.11 4.07
CA SER A 25 3.52 7.44 5.35
C SER A 25 2.33 6.49 5.21
N PHE A 26 1.28 6.88 4.47
CA PHE A 26 0.13 6.00 4.21
C PHE A 26 0.50 4.84 3.30
N ALA A 27 1.24 5.07 2.21
CA ALA A 27 1.71 4.02 1.32
C ALA A 27 2.49 2.96 2.12
N SER A 28 3.48 3.39 2.91
CA SER A 28 4.27 2.52 3.78
C SER A 28 3.40 1.75 4.79
N GLY A 29 2.45 2.43 5.45
CA GLY A 29 1.53 1.78 6.39
C GLY A 29 0.65 0.71 5.75
N TYR A 30 0.17 0.93 4.52
CA TYR A 30 -0.62 -0.06 3.79
C TYR A 30 0.19 -1.28 3.36
N GLN A 31 1.48 -1.10 3.01
CA GLN A 31 2.35 -2.21 2.67
C GLN A 31 2.61 -3.15 3.84
N GLN A 32 2.71 -2.60 5.05
CA GLN A 32 2.95 -3.36 6.28
C GLN A 32 1.68 -3.96 6.88
N SER A 33 0.50 -3.68 6.31
CA SER A 33 -0.77 -4.14 6.85
C SER A 33 -1.21 -5.47 6.24
N ASP A 34 -1.44 -6.47 7.08
CA ASP A 34 -2.07 -7.73 6.64
C ASP A 34 -3.53 -7.55 6.19
N GLN A 35 -4.14 -6.41 6.50
CA GLN A 35 -5.53 -6.09 6.16
C GLN A 35 -5.67 -5.32 4.83
N ALA A 36 -4.56 -4.85 4.25
CA ALA A 36 -4.57 -4.05 3.03
C ALA A 36 -3.49 -4.49 2.05
N GLU A 37 -3.72 -4.25 0.77
CA GLU A 37 -2.77 -4.44 -0.32
C GLU A 37 -2.64 -3.09 -1.04
N LEU A 38 -1.44 -2.51 -1.06
CA LEU A 38 -1.17 -1.31 -1.84
C LEU A 38 -1.01 -1.69 -3.31
N VAL A 39 -1.96 -1.29 -4.16
CA VAL A 39 -2.03 -1.71 -5.58
C VAL A 39 -1.74 -0.59 -6.57
N ALA A 40 -1.68 0.66 -6.13
CA ALA A 40 -1.43 1.79 -7.02
C ALA A 40 -0.82 3.00 -6.29
N LEU A 41 0.03 3.73 -7.01
CA LEU A 41 0.61 5.00 -6.60
C LEU A 41 0.43 6.03 -7.72
N CYS A 42 0.18 7.28 -7.35
CA CYS A 42 0.02 8.38 -8.30
C CYS A 42 0.59 9.67 -7.71
N ASP A 43 1.42 10.38 -8.46
CA ASP A 43 1.86 11.75 -8.16
C ASP A 43 2.10 12.50 -9.49
N LEU A 44 2.14 13.83 -9.45
CA LEU A 44 2.54 14.64 -10.61
C LEU A 44 4.05 14.55 -10.88
N SER A 45 4.85 14.24 -9.85
CA SER A 45 6.29 14.04 -9.95
C SER A 45 6.61 12.56 -10.24
N PRO A 46 7.15 12.25 -11.43
CA PRO A 46 7.59 10.89 -11.74
C PRO A 46 8.70 10.40 -10.80
N GLU A 47 9.55 11.32 -10.33
CA GLU A 47 10.64 11.01 -9.39
C GLU A 47 10.09 10.49 -8.05
N ARG A 48 9.02 11.10 -7.52
CA ARG A 48 8.39 10.63 -6.27
C ARG A 48 7.73 9.27 -6.41
N ILE A 49 7.17 8.96 -7.58
CA ILE A 49 6.63 7.63 -7.88
C ILE A 49 7.77 6.61 -7.84
N GLN A 50 8.89 6.89 -8.52
CA GLN A 50 10.03 5.99 -8.57
C GLN A 50 10.63 5.74 -7.18
N MET A 51 10.83 6.81 -6.39
CA MET A 51 11.32 6.69 -5.01
C MET A 51 10.38 5.85 -4.14
N ALA A 52 9.06 6.04 -4.26
CA ALA A 52 8.09 5.27 -3.48
C ALA A 52 8.10 3.78 -3.85
N ILE A 53 8.30 3.44 -5.13
CA ILE A 53 8.45 2.05 -5.60
C ILE A 53 9.76 1.43 -5.08
N GLU A 54 10.86 2.17 -5.11
CA GLU A 54 12.16 1.68 -4.62
C GLU A 54 12.14 1.42 -3.11
N HIS A 55 11.55 2.33 -2.34
CA HIS A 55 11.32 2.12 -0.91
C HIS A 55 10.42 0.91 -0.65
N ALA A 56 9.41 0.69 -1.49
CA ALA A 56 8.52 -0.46 -1.39
C ALA A 56 9.22 -1.81 -1.64
N SER A 57 10.21 -1.87 -2.54
CA SER A 57 10.95 -3.10 -2.87
C SER A 57 12.15 -3.36 -1.96
N ALA A 58 12.66 -2.36 -1.26
CA ALA A 58 13.83 -2.50 -0.38
C ALA A 58 13.52 -3.20 0.97
N ASP A 59 12.25 -3.27 1.39
CA ASP A 59 11.83 -3.86 2.66
C ASP A 59 11.65 -5.40 2.60
N GLU A 60 11.81 -6.06 1.44
CA GLU A 60 11.71 -7.54 1.33
C GLU A 60 12.94 -8.30 1.88
N HIS A 61 13.96 -7.63 2.44
CA HIS A 61 15.25 -8.23 2.83
C HIS A 61 15.73 -7.96 4.27
N VAL A 62 14.83 -7.67 5.22
CA VAL A 62 15.18 -7.55 6.66
C VAL A 62 14.37 -8.50 7.52
#